data_AF-A0A966ZBF7-F1
#
_entry.id   AF-A0A966ZBF7-F1
#
_cell.length_a   1.000
_cell.length_b   1.000
_cell.length_c   1.000
_cell.angle_alpha   90.00
_cell.angle_beta   90.00
_cell.angle_gamma   90.00
#
_symmetry.space_group_name_H-M   'P 1'
#
loop_
_entity.id
_entity.type
_entity.pdbx_description
1 polymer ?
#
loop_
_entity_poly.entity_id
_entity_poly.type
_entity_poly.pdbx_seq_one_letter_code
_entity_poly.pdbx_strand_id
1 'polypeptide(L)'
;MESQQQESGRDLTGGAAPEGGAHDRRALDRQVAGGLAWTVGAKLATQLLTWGSLLVVVRHLTKADYGIGEMAGVLYVVSNVAAEFGVAGAVLNMPELSDRVLAQLHTFSISLSVLVFIVACAVSPSLAAFYHTDAVNLFLANNVNLLLTGFEAVPMGLMGRDMDYRRLSLAEAALVMVQAVVTMVTAILGWGYWALFAGMACGKLTATILVCSWKHVGFAWPNWQEIKAPVRLGRQSAIGRISASLYAFSDGIVVGRMLGSSSLGVYRTAMNLASAPAEKVSTLLMRTASPLFARVQTDHAEVRRYYLMLLEILSLIVMPLMGGLCMVADSAVLVIFGPNWTGATGPLRWLAIFMIIRTVGTLTEQVLNSQRLMSFTMRMSLFNFFLMPAAFATAATWFGTTGVAAAWAALAPLTVAPLVVKLLRTVGLSVGAVLGVVVPALFGTVVMCGAIFGLNHYMTGEWPMAAPWVRLTVDTVFGAVVYVSLTLGLFGDRIQRYVRFLKSMKSA
;
A
#
# COMPACT_ATOMS: atom_id res chain seq x y z
N MET A 1 -6.78 -67.64 -9.15
CA MET A 1 -5.67 -68.34 -8.47
C MET A 1 -4.99 -69.17 -9.55
N GLU A 2 -3.77 -68.95 -9.98
CA GLU A 2 -2.70 -68.04 -9.59
C GLU A 2 -1.90 -67.73 -10.87
N SER A 3 -1.91 -66.45 -11.23
CA SER A 3 -0.79 -65.78 -11.86
C SER A 3 0.26 -65.45 -10.79
N GLN A 4 1.49 -65.20 -11.24
CA GLN A 4 2.66 -64.64 -10.53
C GLN A 4 3.65 -65.66 -9.95
N GLN A 5 4.88 -65.72 -10.51
CA GLN A 5 6.10 -65.22 -9.86
C GLN A 5 7.38 -65.56 -10.65
N GLN A 6 8.32 -64.61 -10.63
CA GLN A 6 9.74 -64.66 -10.99
C GLN A 6 10.11 -64.70 -12.48
N GLU A 7 11.00 -63.88 -13.02
CA GLU A 7 11.93 -62.85 -12.52
C GLU A 7 12.43 -62.10 -13.78
N SER A 8 12.29 -60.79 -13.87
CA SER A 8 13.30 -59.79 -13.48
C SER A 8 14.53 -59.71 -14.41
N GLY A 9 14.66 -58.59 -15.12
CA GLY A 9 15.98 -58.02 -15.40
C GLY A 9 16.25 -57.53 -16.83
N ARG A 10 16.18 -56.20 -16.99
CA ARG A 10 16.94 -55.36 -17.95
C ARG A 10 16.48 -55.33 -19.41
N ASP A 11 15.83 -54.23 -19.78
CA ASP A 11 16.46 -53.21 -20.64
C ASP A 11 15.49 -52.02 -20.83
N LEU A 12 15.74 -50.94 -20.07
CA LEU A 12 15.12 -49.63 -20.26
C LEU A 12 16.21 -48.56 -20.25
N THR A 13 16.99 -48.49 -21.32
CA THR A 13 17.78 -47.31 -21.68
C THR A 13 17.59 -47.04 -23.16
N GLY A 14 16.71 -46.08 -23.48
CA GLY A 14 16.49 -45.69 -24.87
C GLY A 14 15.23 -44.87 -25.12
N GLY A 15 14.83 -44.01 -24.19
CA GLY A 15 13.78 -43.00 -24.43
C GLY A 15 14.42 -41.63 -24.50
N ALA A 16 14.66 -41.13 -25.72
CA ALA A 16 15.11 -39.75 -25.93
C ALA A 16 14.14 -38.78 -25.24
N ALA A 17 14.66 -37.94 -24.35
CA ALA A 17 13.90 -36.86 -23.75
C ALA A 17 13.45 -35.87 -24.85
N PRO A 18 12.21 -35.36 -24.83
CA PRO A 18 11.74 -34.45 -25.85
C PRO A 18 12.56 -33.15 -25.81
N GLU A 19 13.26 -32.85 -26.92
CA GLU A 19 14.08 -31.65 -27.12
C GLU A 19 13.30 -30.31 -27.08
N GLY A 20 11.97 -30.36 -26.87
CA GLY A 20 11.10 -29.17 -26.78
C GLY A 20 11.24 -28.34 -25.49
N GLY A 21 11.82 -28.88 -24.41
CA GLY A 21 11.82 -28.21 -23.09
C GLY A 21 12.71 -26.97 -22.96
N ALA A 22 13.76 -26.85 -23.77
CA ALA A 22 14.72 -25.73 -23.67
C ALA A 22 14.26 -24.47 -24.44
N HIS A 23 13.58 -24.67 -25.57
CA HIS A 23 12.98 -23.57 -26.35
C HIS A 23 11.78 -22.96 -25.63
N ASP A 24 10.96 -23.80 -24.99
CA ASP A 24 9.76 -23.36 -24.26
C ASP A 24 10.12 -22.61 -22.96
N ARG A 25 11.15 -23.08 -22.22
CA ARG A 25 11.71 -22.34 -21.07
C ARG A 25 12.27 -20.98 -21.44
N ARG A 26 13.04 -20.86 -22.53
CA ARG A 26 13.62 -19.58 -22.98
C ARG A 26 12.55 -18.60 -23.49
N ALA A 27 11.48 -19.11 -24.11
CA ALA A 27 10.34 -18.31 -24.52
C ALA A 27 9.56 -17.79 -23.28
N LEU A 28 9.31 -18.66 -22.30
CA LEU A 28 8.68 -18.32 -21.04
C LEU A 28 9.51 -17.28 -20.26
N ASP A 29 10.83 -17.49 -20.13
CA ASP A 29 11.76 -16.57 -19.45
C ASP A 29 11.80 -15.19 -20.13
N ARG A 30 11.77 -15.16 -21.47
CA ARG A 30 11.72 -13.90 -22.25
C ARG A 30 10.37 -13.19 -22.11
N GLN A 31 9.27 -13.94 -22.03
CA GLN A 31 7.92 -13.41 -21.83
C GLN A 31 7.75 -12.86 -20.40
N VAL A 32 8.32 -13.54 -19.40
CA VAL A 32 8.39 -13.09 -18.00
C VAL A 32 9.30 -11.86 -17.87
N ALA A 33 10.48 -11.84 -18.48
CA ALA A 33 11.40 -10.71 -18.42
C ALA A 33 10.84 -9.47 -19.13
N GLY A 34 10.24 -9.64 -20.32
CA GLY A 34 9.58 -8.56 -21.05
C GLY A 34 8.35 -8.00 -20.32
N GLY A 35 7.54 -8.88 -19.73
CA GLY A 35 6.41 -8.49 -18.88
C GLY A 35 6.85 -7.71 -17.64
N LEU A 36 7.91 -8.17 -16.96
CA LEU A 36 8.45 -7.52 -15.77
C LEU A 36 9.04 -6.14 -16.07
N ALA A 37 9.82 -6.01 -17.15
CA ALA A 37 10.38 -4.73 -17.57
C ALA A 37 9.28 -3.71 -17.92
N TRP A 38 8.24 -4.16 -18.62
CA TRP A 38 7.07 -3.32 -18.92
C TRP A 38 6.33 -2.87 -17.65
N THR A 39 6.08 -3.79 -16.72
CA THR A 39 5.41 -3.47 -15.45
C THR A 39 6.24 -2.50 -14.60
N VAL A 40 7.57 -2.62 -14.59
CA VAL A 40 8.45 -1.67 -13.88
C VAL A 40 8.40 -0.29 -14.54
N GLY A 41 8.55 -0.22 -15.87
CA GLY A 41 8.49 1.04 -16.62
C GLY A 41 7.14 1.76 -16.43
N ALA A 42 6.03 1.04 -16.58
CA ALA A 42 4.70 1.59 -16.37
C ALA A 42 4.51 2.13 -14.94
N LYS A 43 4.97 1.38 -13.91
CA LYS A 43 4.87 1.82 -12.52
C LYS A 43 5.74 3.03 -12.17
N LEU A 44 6.87 3.22 -12.85
CA LEU A 44 7.68 4.42 -12.68
C LEU A 44 7.01 5.63 -13.34
N ALA A 45 6.50 5.47 -14.56
CA ALA A 45 5.80 6.53 -15.27
C ALA A 45 4.55 6.99 -14.51
N THR A 46 3.72 6.06 -14.06
CA THR A 46 2.52 6.38 -13.27
C THR A 46 2.88 7.09 -11.97
N GLN A 47 3.93 6.64 -11.27
CA GLN A 47 4.37 7.26 -10.02
C GLN A 47 4.78 8.72 -10.20
N LEU A 48 5.62 9.00 -11.21
CA LEU A 48 6.09 10.36 -11.48
C LEU A 48 4.91 11.28 -11.80
N LEU A 49 3.95 10.78 -12.57
CA LEU A 49 2.74 11.51 -12.90
C LEU A 49 1.83 11.72 -11.68
N THR A 50 1.68 10.73 -10.81
CA THR A 50 0.92 10.87 -9.55
C THR A 50 1.54 11.93 -8.64
N TRP A 51 2.87 11.95 -8.51
CA TRP A 51 3.56 12.97 -7.71
C TRP A 51 3.46 14.36 -8.34
N GLY A 52 3.61 14.46 -9.67
CA GLY A 52 3.40 15.71 -10.39
C GLY A 52 1.96 16.23 -10.22
N SER A 53 0.97 15.35 -10.37
CA SER A 53 -0.43 15.68 -10.13
C SER A 53 -0.67 16.12 -8.69
N LEU A 54 -0.12 15.44 -7.69
CA LEU A 54 -0.23 15.86 -6.28
C LEU A 54 0.28 17.30 -6.07
N LEU A 55 1.47 17.62 -6.61
CA LEU A 55 2.05 18.96 -6.48
C LEU A 55 1.20 20.05 -7.13
N VAL A 56 0.63 19.77 -8.30
CA VAL A 56 -0.25 20.73 -8.99
C VAL A 56 -1.58 20.88 -8.24
N VAL A 57 -2.21 19.75 -7.89
CA VAL A 57 -3.51 19.74 -7.21
C VAL A 57 -3.43 20.47 -5.87
N VAL A 58 -2.40 20.22 -5.07
CA VAL A 58 -2.22 20.87 -3.75
C VAL A 58 -1.97 22.39 -3.85
N ARG A 59 -1.51 22.88 -5.01
CA ARG A 59 -1.34 24.32 -5.27
C ARG A 59 -2.63 25.01 -5.75
N HIS A 60 -3.53 24.27 -6.40
CA HIS A 60 -4.76 24.82 -6.96
C HIS A 60 -6.00 24.59 -6.10
N LEU A 61 -6.04 23.52 -5.30
CA LEU A 61 -7.16 23.22 -4.40
C LEU A 61 -6.93 23.84 -3.02
N THR A 62 -8.03 24.23 -2.38
CA THR A 62 -8.00 24.62 -0.97
C THR A 62 -7.84 23.39 -0.07
N LYS A 63 -7.38 23.61 1.17
CA LYS A 63 -7.33 22.56 2.19
C LYS A 63 -8.69 21.90 2.43
N ALA A 64 -9.75 22.70 2.37
CA ALA A 64 -11.12 22.22 2.58
C ALA A 64 -11.55 21.31 1.42
N ASP A 65 -11.28 21.70 0.17
CA ASP A 65 -11.57 20.86 -1.00
C ASP A 65 -10.87 19.50 -0.92
N TYR A 66 -9.58 19.52 -0.55
CA TYR A 66 -8.81 18.30 -0.37
C TYR A 66 -9.39 17.41 0.74
N GLY A 67 -9.80 18.00 1.87
CA GLY A 67 -10.44 17.27 2.95
C GLY A 67 -11.81 16.69 2.61
N ILE A 68 -12.64 17.43 1.86
CA ILE A 68 -13.92 16.94 1.32
C ILE A 68 -13.68 15.74 0.40
N GLY A 69 -12.66 15.85 -0.47
CA GLY A 69 -12.16 14.77 -1.31
C GLY A 69 -11.83 13.50 -0.53
N GLU A 70 -11.08 13.64 0.56
CA GLU A 70 -10.68 12.52 1.41
C GLU A 70 -11.85 11.91 2.19
N MET A 71 -12.76 12.73 2.75
CA MET A 71 -13.98 12.22 3.40
C MET A 71 -14.79 11.33 2.45
N ALA A 72 -15.04 11.82 1.24
CA ALA A 72 -15.76 11.08 0.21
C ALA A 72 -14.97 9.85 -0.28
N GLY A 73 -13.64 9.99 -0.39
CA GLY A 73 -12.73 8.93 -0.84
C GLY A 73 -12.68 7.73 0.12
N VAL A 74 -12.58 7.98 1.43
CA VAL A 74 -12.59 6.91 2.45
C VAL A 74 -13.86 6.09 2.36
N LEU A 75 -15.01 6.75 2.31
CA LEU A 75 -16.29 6.09 2.22
C LEU A 75 -16.44 5.33 0.90
N TYR A 76 -15.98 5.93 -0.21
CA TYR A 76 -15.95 5.25 -1.50
C TYR A 76 -15.10 3.99 -1.47
N VAL A 77 -13.92 4.00 -0.84
CA VAL A 77 -13.06 2.80 -0.76
C VAL A 77 -13.80 1.65 -0.07
N VAL A 78 -14.50 1.93 1.03
CA VAL A 78 -15.30 0.92 1.74
C VAL A 78 -16.43 0.39 0.86
N SER A 79 -17.19 1.28 0.21
CA SER A 79 -18.26 0.89 -0.72
C SER A 79 -17.73 0.08 -1.92
N ASN A 80 -16.56 0.45 -2.44
CA ASN A 80 -15.92 -0.23 -3.58
C ASN A 80 -15.54 -1.67 -3.23
N VAL A 81 -14.91 -1.88 -2.06
CA VAL A 81 -14.63 -3.24 -1.58
C VAL A 81 -15.92 -4.05 -1.38
N ALA A 82 -16.98 -3.42 -0.86
CA ALA A 82 -18.28 -4.06 -0.69
C ALA A 82 -18.94 -4.44 -2.03
N ALA A 83 -18.85 -3.59 -3.05
CA ALA A 83 -19.38 -3.82 -4.40
C ALA A 83 -18.60 -4.90 -5.16
N GLU A 84 -17.27 -4.90 -5.04
CA GLU A 84 -16.40 -5.93 -5.62
C GLU A 84 -16.64 -7.30 -4.96
N PHE A 85 -16.95 -7.31 -3.66
CA PHE A 85 -17.30 -8.49 -2.84
C PHE A 85 -16.33 -9.68 -2.97
N GLY A 86 -15.09 -9.42 -3.36
CA GLY A 86 -14.07 -10.44 -3.61
C GLY A 86 -14.37 -11.35 -4.82
N VAL A 87 -15.24 -10.94 -5.75
CA VAL A 87 -15.59 -11.73 -6.95
C VAL A 87 -14.37 -11.97 -7.83
N ALA A 88 -13.55 -10.94 -8.07
CA ALA A 88 -12.31 -11.06 -8.84
C ALA A 88 -11.37 -12.11 -8.21
N GLY A 89 -11.22 -12.09 -6.89
CA GLY A 89 -10.43 -13.07 -6.13
C GLY A 89 -11.03 -14.48 -6.14
N ALA A 90 -12.36 -14.62 -6.14
CA ALA A 90 -13.02 -15.92 -6.26
C ALA A 90 -12.79 -16.55 -7.63
N VAL A 91 -12.91 -15.76 -8.70
CA VAL A 91 -12.63 -16.21 -10.09
C VAL A 91 -11.16 -16.59 -10.25
N LEU A 92 -10.25 -15.80 -9.68
CA LEU A 92 -8.80 -16.06 -9.70
C LEU A 92 -8.43 -17.40 -9.05
N ASN A 93 -9.01 -17.70 -7.88
CA ASN A 93 -8.62 -18.84 -7.06
C ASN A 93 -9.40 -20.13 -7.36
N MET A 94 -10.41 -20.09 -8.24
CA MET A 94 -11.21 -21.26 -8.62
C MET A 94 -10.87 -21.69 -10.06
N PRO A 95 -10.12 -22.79 -10.25
CA PRO A 95 -9.63 -23.20 -11.57
C PRO A 95 -10.75 -23.71 -12.49
N GLU A 96 -11.82 -24.29 -11.96
CA GLU A 96 -12.89 -24.92 -12.75
C GLU A 96 -14.21 -24.16 -12.61
N LEU A 97 -14.33 -23.02 -13.28
CA LEU A 97 -15.60 -22.29 -13.44
C LEU A 97 -16.03 -22.37 -14.90
N SER A 98 -17.24 -22.91 -15.15
CA SER A 98 -17.82 -22.91 -16.49
C SER A 98 -18.19 -21.50 -16.94
N ASP A 99 -18.25 -21.28 -18.26
CA ASP A 99 -18.63 -19.97 -18.83
C ASP A 99 -20.01 -19.50 -18.34
N ARG A 100 -20.93 -20.44 -18.10
CA ARG A 100 -22.23 -20.16 -17.49
C ARG A 100 -22.08 -19.60 -16.08
N VAL A 101 -21.24 -20.20 -15.23
CA VAL A 101 -20.98 -19.72 -13.87
C VAL A 101 -20.30 -18.36 -13.89
N LEU A 102 -19.36 -18.13 -14.82
CA LEU A 102 -18.73 -16.82 -15.01
C LEU A 102 -19.75 -15.75 -15.40
N ALA A 103 -20.66 -16.05 -16.32
CA ALA A 103 -21.75 -15.15 -16.72
C ALA A 103 -22.74 -14.88 -15.58
N GLN A 104 -22.99 -15.86 -14.70
CA GLN A 104 -23.80 -15.66 -13.49
C GLN A 104 -23.09 -14.78 -12.45
N LEU A 105 -21.79 -15.00 -12.24
CA LEU A 105 -20.98 -14.18 -11.34
C LEU A 105 -20.87 -12.73 -11.84
N HIS A 106 -20.85 -12.54 -13.17
CA HIS A 106 -20.82 -11.21 -13.77
C HIS A 106 -22.12 -10.46 -13.51
N THR A 107 -23.28 -11.06 -13.78
CA THR A 107 -24.59 -10.49 -13.42
C THR A 107 -24.69 -10.23 -11.92
N PHE A 108 -24.26 -11.19 -11.08
CA PHE A 108 -24.27 -11.05 -9.63
C PHE A 108 -23.43 -9.85 -9.17
N SER A 109 -22.22 -9.65 -9.72
CA SER A 109 -21.34 -8.54 -9.34
C SER A 109 -21.93 -7.18 -9.72
N ILE A 110 -22.58 -7.08 -10.88
CA ILE A 110 -23.29 -5.86 -11.30
C ILE A 110 -24.49 -5.61 -10.39
N SER A 111 -25.33 -6.61 -10.14
CA SER A 111 -26.49 -6.48 -9.26
C SER A 111 -26.08 -6.07 -7.84
N LEU A 112 -24.98 -6.63 -7.34
CA LEU A 112 -24.43 -6.28 -6.04
C LEU A 112 -23.88 -4.85 -6.02
N SER A 113 -23.20 -4.43 -7.09
CA SER A 113 -22.71 -3.04 -7.22
C SER A 113 -23.85 -2.03 -7.26
N VAL A 114 -24.95 -2.34 -7.95
CA VAL A 114 -26.17 -1.54 -7.94
C VAL A 114 -26.79 -1.50 -6.54
N LEU A 115 -26.87 -2.64 -5.86
CA LEU A 115 -27.38 -2.70 -4.47
C LEU A 115 -26.54 -1.84 -3.53
N VAL A 116 -25.21 -1.94 -3.59
CA VAL A 116 -24.31 -1.15 -2.75
C VAL A 116 -24.42 0.34 -3.10
N PHE A 117 -24.60 0.70 -4.37
CA PHE A 117 -24.87 2.08 -4.78
C PHE A 117 -26.19 2.61 -4.17
N ILE A 118 -27.28 1.84 -4.22
CA ILE A 118 -28.57 2.21 -3.61
C ILE A 118 -28.42 2.38 -2.10
N VAL A 119 -27.70 1.46 -1.42
CA VAL A 119 -27.40 1.57 0.01
C VAL A 119 -26.58 2.82 0.30
N ALA A 120 -25.57 3.13 -0.51
CA ALA A 120 -24.78 4.36 -0.38
C ALA A 120 -25.66 5.61 -0.51
N CYS A 121 -26.59 5.64 -1.47
CA CYS A 121 -27.57 6.71 -1.61
C CYS A 121 -28.47 6.84 -0.37
N ALA A 122 -28.93 5.72 0.18
CA ALA A 122 -29.76 5.71 1.39
C ALA A 122 -29.01 6.16 2.66
N VAL A 123 -27.71 5.86 2.76
CA VAL A 123 -26.86 6.25 3.90
C VAL A 123 -26.37 7.70 3.78
N SER A 124 -26.42 8.28 2.57
CA SER A 124 -25.93 9.63 2.27
C SER A 124 -26.49 10.74 3.19
N PRO A 125 -27.77 10.77 3.61
CA PRO A 125 -28.27 11.80 4.52
C PRO A 125 -27.67 11.68 5.93
N SER A 126 -27.45 10.45 6.41
CA SER A 126 -26.77 10.21 7.69
C SER A 126 -25.33 10.67 7.66
N LEU A 127 -24.65 10.51 6.51
CA LEU A 127 -23.30 11.02 6.30
C LEU A 127 -23.26 12.55 6.23
N ALA A 128 -24.30 13.19 5.69
CA ALA A 128 -24.42 14.65 5.65
C ALA A 128 -24.54 15.20 7.07
N ALA A 129 -25.40 14.56 7.88
CA ALA A 129 -25.54 14.87 9.30
C ALA A 129 -24.27 14.57 10.10
N PHE A 130 -23.48 13.57 9.69
CA PHE A 130 -22.23 13.24 10.35
C PHE A 130 -21.13 14.26 10.04
N TYR A 131 -20.83 14.54 8.77
CA TYR A 131 -19.70 15.39 8.39
C TYR A 131 -20.00 16.89 8.35
N HIS A 132 -21.28 17.31 8.33
CA HIS A 132 -21.69 18.72 8.24
C HIS A 132 -21.05 19.49 7.07
N THR A 133 -20.78 18.81 5.95
CA THR A 133 -20.08 19.36 4.77
C THR A 133 -20.61 18.76 3.47
N ASP A 134 -20.24 19.37 2.34
CA ASP A 134 -20.59 18.93 0.98
C ASP A 134 -19.93 17.59 0.55
N ALA A 135 -19.20 16.92 1.45
CA ALA A 135 -18.59 15.61 1.21
C ALA A 135 -19.60 14.57 0.71
N VAL A 136 -20.88 14.74 1.03
CA VAL A 136 -21.95 13.85 0.56
C VAL A 136 -22.19 13.94 -0.95
N ASN A 137 -22.13 15.13 -1.53
CA ASN A 137 -22.32 15.30 -2.97
C ASN A 137 -21.23 14.57 -3.74
N LEU A 138 -19.99 14.72 -3.26
CA LEU A 138 -18.84 14.04 -3.83
C LEU A 138 -18.86 12.53 -3.56
N PHE A 139 -19.34 12.11 -2.39
CA PHE A 139 -19.54 10.69 -2.07
C PHE A 139 -20.55 10.06 -3.03
N LEU A 140 -21.72 10.66 -3.24
CA LEU A 140 -22.72 10.16 -4.19
C LEU A 140 -22.16 10.06 -5.60
N ALA A 141 -21.47 11.11 -6.07
CA ALA A 141 -20.81 11.12 -7.37
C ALA A 141 -19.77 9.99 -7.48
N ASN A 142 -18.89 9.84 -6.49
CA ASN A 142 -17.89 8.77 -6.46
C ASN A 142 -18.54 7.39 -6.52
N ASN A 143 -19.67 7.16 -5.84
CA ASN A 143 -20.33 5.86 -5.82
C ASN A 143 -20.98 5.48 -7.16
N VAL A 144 -21.17 6.40 -8.11
CA VAL A 144 -21.53 6.04 -9.50
C VAL A 144 -20.47 5.11 -10.12
N ASN A 145 -19.21 5.26 -9.73
CA ASN A 145 -18.11 4.39 -10.16
C ASN A 145 -18.21 2.94 -9.65
N LEU A 146 -19.10 2.66 -8.69
CA LEU A 146 -19.36 1.27 -8.26
C LEU A 146 -19.98 0.45 -9.38
N LEU A 147 -20.81 1.07 -10.22
CA LEU A 147 -21.43 0.39 -11.36
C LEU A 147 -20.35 -0.18 -12.29
N LEU A 148 -19.32 0.62 -12.58
CA LEU A 148 -18.14 0.22 -13.36
C LEU A 148 -17.35 -0.92 -12.69
N THR A 149 -17.29 -0.92 -11.35
CA THR A 149 -16.62 -1.98 -10.58
C THR A 149 -17.27 -3.34 -10.78
N GLY A 150 -18.61 -3.40 -10.84
CA GLY A 150 -19.34 -4.63 -11.12
C GLY A 150 -19.02 -5.23 -12.50
N PHE A 151 -18.87 -4.39 -13.52
CA PHE A 151 -18.52 -4.83 -14.88
C PHE A 151 -17.10 -5.39 -14.99
N GLU A 152 -16.12 -4.81 -14.29
CA GLU A 152 -14.73 -5.24 -14.42
C GLU A 152 -14.33 -6.40 -13.49
N ALA A 153 -15.12 -6.70 -12.45
CA ALA A 153 -14.74 -7.67 -11.41
C ALA A 153 -14.43 -9.08 -11.97
N VAL A 154 -15.30 -9.64 -12.81
CA VAL A 154 -15.08 -10.97 -13.42
C VAL A 154 -13.98 -10.93 -14.50
N PRO A 155 -13.99 -10.00 -15.47
CA PRO A 155 -12.90 -9.85 -16.42
C PRO A 155 -11.50 -9.71 -15.78
N MET A 156 -11.35 -8.91 -14.72
CA MET A 156 -10.08 -8.78 -14.00
C MET A 156 -9.66 -10.10 -13.34
N GLY A 157 -10.62 -10.80 -12.71
CA GLY A 157 -10.37 -12.13 -12.14
C GLY A 157 -9.89 -13.14 -13.18
N LEU A 158 -10.51 -13.14 -14.37
CA LEU A 158 -10.10 -13.97 -15.50
C LEU A 158 -8.70 -13.62 -16.02
N MET A 159 -8.39 -12.33 -16.21
CA MET A 159 -7.04 -11.92 -16.62
C MET A 159 -5.97 -12.33 -15.59
N GLY A 160 -6.30 -12.24 -14.29
CA GLY A 160 -5.41 -12.70 -13.24
C GLY A 160 -5.20 -14.22 -13.28
N ARG A 161 -6.27 -14.98 -13.52
CA ARG A 161 -6.23 -16.44 -13.65
C ARG A 161 -5.42 -16.89 -14.87
N ASP A 162 -5.59 -16.19 -15.98
CA ASP A 162 -4.88 -16.41 -17.24
C ASP A 162 -3.43 -15.87 -17.20
N MET A 163 -2.99 -15.31 -16.06
CA MET A 163 -1.68 -14.68 -15.85
C MET A 163 -1.37 -13.57 -16.87
N ASP A 164 -2.39 -12.89 -17.41
CA ASP A 164 -2.24 -11.75 -18.33
C ASP A 164 -1.95 -10.45 -17.55
N TYR A 165 -0.83 -10.48 -16.81
CA TYR A 165 -0.39 -9.34 -16.00
C TYR A 165 -0.03 -8.12 -16.85
N ARG A 166 0.23 -8.30 -18.15
CA ARG A 166 0.51 -7.19 -19.07
C ARG A 166 -0.74 -6.33 -19.25
N ARG A 167 -1.89 -6.94 -19.57
CA ARG A 167 -3.14 -6.21 -19.72
C ARG A 167 -3.63 -5.63 -18.39
N LEU A 168 -3.52 -6.38 -17.30
CA LEU A 168 -3.81 -5.86 -15.96
C LEU A 168 -2.96 -4.62 -15.62
N SER A 169 -1.64 -4.69 -15.87
CA SER A 169 -0.73 -3.55 -15.64
C SER A 169 -1.06 -2.36 -16.54
N LEU A 170 -1.50 -2.60 -17.78
CA LEU A 170 -1.86 -1.54 -18.72
C LEU A 170 -3.18 -0.85 -18.33
N ALA A 171 -4.19 -1.61 -17.87
CA ALA A 171 -5.42 -1.04 -17.33
C ALA A 171 -5.15 -0.22 -16.05
N GLU A 172 -4.35 -0.74 -15.13
CA GLU A 172 -3.92 -0.02 -13.91
C GLU A 172 -3.17 1.27 -14.27
N ALA A 173 -2.25 1.20 -15.23
CA ALA A 173 -1.51 2.37 -15.67
C ALA A 173 -2.40 3.41 -16.36
N ALA A 174 -3.30 2.99 -17.25
CA ALA A 174 -4.25 3.87 -17.91
C ALA A 174 -5.17 4.56 -16.91
N LEU A 175 -5.66 3.82 -15.90
CA LEU A 175 -6.46 4.38 -14.80
C LEU A 175 -5.72 5.54 -14.13
N VAL A 176 -4.51 5.27 -13.63
CA VAL A 176 -3.73 6.24 -12.86
C VAL A 176 -3.31 7.43 -13.73
N MET A 177 -2.93 7.19 -14.98
CA MET A 177 -2.51 8.25 -15.90
C MET A 177 -3.66 9.19 -16.25
N VAL A 178 -4.80 8.64 -16.67
CA VAL A 178 -5.98 9.45 -17.00
C VAL A 178 -6.48 10.18 -15.77
N GLN A 179 -6.53 9.52 -14.61
CA GLN A 179 -6.91 10.15 -13.35
C GLN A 179 -6.00 11.34 -13.02
N ALA A 180 -4.69 11.15 -13.05
CA ALA A 180 -3.73 12.20 -12.72
C ALA A 180 -3.81 13.39 -13.70
N VAL A 181 -3.89 13.13 -15.01
CA VAL A 181 -4.00 14.18 -16.04
C VAL A 181 -5.31 14.95 -15.91
N VAL A 182 -6.44 14.26 -15.82
CA VAL A 182 -7.76 14.91 -15.75
C VAL A 182 -7.91 15.68 -14.44
N THR A 183 -7.50 15.13 -13.29
CA THR A 183 -7.51 15.87 -12.02
C THR A 183 -6.61 17.09 -12.08
N MET A 184 -5.41 16.98 -12.68
CA MET A 184 -4.50 18.12 -12.83
C MET A 184 -5.10 19.23 -13.70
N VAL A 185 -5.63 18.88 -14.88
CA VAL A 185 -6.25 19.85 -15.80
C VAL A 185 -7.46 20.52 -15.17
N THR A 186 -8.37 19.76 -14.58
CA THR A 186 -9.58 20.30 -13.94
C THR A 186 -9.26 21.12 -12.68
N ALA A 187 -8.21 20.77 -11.93
CA ALA A 187 -7.72 21.58 -10.82
C ALA A 187 -7.18 22.94 -11.30
N ILE A 188 -6.41 22.97 -12.39
CA ILE A 188 -5.92 24.22 -13.00
C ILE A 188 -7.09 25.08 -13.50
N LEU A 189 -8.15 24.46 -14.03
CA LEU A 189 -9.37 25.13 -14.45
C LEU A 189 -10.27 25.59 -13.28
N GLY A 190 -9.88 25.37 -12.03
CA GLY A 190 -10.59 25.87 -10.86
C GLY A 190 -11.84 25.10 -10.45
N TRP A 191 -11.94 23.80 -10.79
CA TRP A 191 -13.12 22.97 -10.45
C TRP A 191 -13.23 22.63 -8.94
N GLY A 192 -12.28 23.08 -8.10
CA GLY A 192 -12.28 22.78 -6.66
C GLY A 192 -12.23 21.28 -6.39
N TYR A 193 -13.00 20.81 -5.41
CA TYR A 193 -13.06 19.39 -5.06
C TYR A 193 -13.60 18.48 -6.19
N TRP A 194 -14.35 19.02 -7.16
CA TRP A 194 -14.86 18.24 -8.31
C TRP A 194 -13.74 17.75 -9.24
N ALA A 195 -12.56 18.39 -9.21
CA ALA A 195 -11.38 17.91 -9.94
C ALA A 195 -10.96 16.49 -9.51
N LEU A 196 -11.12 16.17 -8.22
CA LEU A 196 -10.79 14.85 -7.67
C LEU A 196 -11.74 13.79 -8.19
N PHE A 197 -13.05 14.09 -8.25
CA PHE A 197 -14.04 13.19 -8.83
C PHE A 197 -13.86 13.02 -10.35
N ALA A 198 -13.67 14.12 -11.08
CA ALA A 198 -13.53 14.07 -12.54
C ALA A 198 -12.39 13.14 -12.97
N GLY A 199 -11.21 13.27 -12.36
CA GLY A 199 -10.10 12.37 -12.67
C GLY A 199 -10.36 10.94 -12.24
N MET A 200 -10.90 10.72 -11.05
CA MET A 200 -11.23 9.37 -10.59
C MET A 200 -12.25 8.69 -11.50
N ALA A 201 -13.30 9.40 -11.93
CA ALA A 201 -14.34 8.90 -12.81
C ALA A 201 -13.81 8.59 -14.21
N CYS A 202 -13.06 9.52 -14.82
CA CYS A 202 -12.46 9.30 -16.14
C CYS A 202 -11.42 8.16 -16.12
N GLY A 203 -10.59 8.09 -15.08
CA GLY A 203 -9.62 7.02 -14.90
C GLY A 203 -10.28 5.65 -14.77
N LYS A 204 -11.28 5.54 -13.88
CA LYS A 204 -12.05 4.31 -13.69
C LYS A 204 -12.76 3.89 -14.98
N LEU A 205 -13.46 4.82 -15.63
CA LEU A 205 -14.15 4.56 -16.89
C LEU A 205 -13.20 4.03 -17.96
N THR A 206 -12.02 4.65 -18.11
CA THR A 206 -10.99 4.21 -19.07
C THR A 206 -10.56 2.77 -18.77
N ALA A 207 -10.25 2.46 -17.51
CA ALA A 207 -9.82 1.13 -17.11
C ALA A 207 -10.90 0.06 -17.36
N THR A 208 -12.15 0.36 -16.99
CA THR A 208 -13.28 -0.54 -17.20
C THR A 208 -13.53 -0.79 -18.68
N ILE A 209 -13.46 0.24 -19.53
CA ILE A 209 -13.59 0.08 -21.00
C ILE A 209 -12.49 -0.84 -21.54
N LEU A 210 -11.23 -0.60 -21.16
CA LEU A 210 -10.10 -1.43 -21.60
C LEU A 210 -10.28 -2.89 -21.17
N VAL A 211 -10.59 -3.12 -19.90
CA VAL A 211 -10.75 -4.47 -19.34
C VAL A 211 -11.89 -5.23 -20.03
N CYS A 212 -13.07 -4.60 -20.15
CA CYS A 212 -14.23 -5.22 -20.80
C CYS A 212 -14.02 -5.42 -22.31
N SER A 213 -13.21 -4.59 -22.97
CA SER A 213 -12.85 -4.77 -24.39
C SER A 213 -11.90 -5.94 -24.62
N TRP A 214 -11.01 -6.22 -23.66
CA TRP A 214 -10.01 -7.28 -23.78
C TRP A 214 -10.50 -8.66 -23.32
N LYS A 215 -11.46 -8.70 -22.39
CA LYS A 215 -12.08 -9.93 -21.88
C LYS A 215 -13.59 -9.73 -21.79
N HIS A 216 -14.29 -10.26 -22.78
CA HIS A 216 -15.75 -10.28 -22.79
C HIS A 216 -16.28 -11.40 -21.89
N VAL A 217 -17.27 -11.08 -21.07
CA VAL A 217 -18.00 -12.04 -20.23
C VAL A 217 -19.49 -11.83 -20.48
N GLY A 218 -20.20 -12.92 -20.78
CA GLY A 218 -21.65 -12.88 -21.03
C GLY A 218 -22.47 -12.58 -19.77
N PHE A 219 -23.79 -12.61 -19.92
CA PHE A 219 -24.74 -12.45 -18.82
C PHE A 219 -25.59 -13.70 -18.68
N ALA A 220 -25.75 -14.16 -17.44
CA ALA A 220 -26.69 -15.23 -17.10
C ALA A 220 -27.36 -14.93 -15.76
N TRP A 221 -28.61 -15.35 -15.59
CA TRP A 221 -29.33 -15.17 -14.33
C TRP A 221 -28.68 -16.00 -13.22
N PRO A 222 -28.34 -15.39 -12.07
CA PRO A 222 -27.63 -16.08 -10.99
C PRO A 222 -28.42 -17.28 -10.45
N ASN A 223 -27.85 -18.49 -10.54
CA ASN A 223 -28.35 -19.66 -9.82
C ASN A 223 -27.56 -19.82 -8.52
N TRP A 224 -28.20 -19.59 -7.38
CA TRP A 224 -27.54 -19.61 -6.07
C TRP A 224 -26.79 -20.92 -5.79
N GLN A 225 -27.29 -22.06 -6.26
CA GLN A 225 -26.61 -23.35 -6.04
C GLN A 225 -25.25 -23.42 -6.73
N GLU A 226 -25.11 -22.79 -7.90
CA GLU A 226 -23.89 -22.78 -8.71
C GLU A 226 -22.89 -21.73 -8.19
N ILE A 227 -23.36 -20.56 -7.74
CA ILE A 227 -22.47 -19.45 -7.33
C ILE A 227 -22.16 -19.41 -5.83
N LYS A 228 -22.83 -20.19 -4.98
CA LYS A 228 -22.66 -20.13 -3.51
C LYS A 228 -21.22 -20.37 -3.07
N ALA A 229 -20.50 -21.29 -3.71
CA ALA A 229 -19.11 -21.58 -3.37
C ALA A 229 -18.18 -20.38 -3.70
N PRO A 230 -18.16 -19.84 -4.94
CA PRO A 230 -17.43 -18.61 -5.27
C PRO A 230 -17.81 -17.41 -4.37
N VAL A 231 -19.10 -17.18 -4.15
CA VAL A 231 -19.59 -16.05 -3.34
C VAL A 231 -19.18 -16.18 -1.88
N ARG A 232 -19.16 -17.39 -1.32
CA ARG A 232 -18.69 -17.63 0.07
C ARG A 232 -17.21 -17.29 0.23
N LEU A 233 -16.38 -17.63 -0.76
CA LEU A 233 -14.96 -17.27 -0.77
C LEU A 233 -14.80 -15.76 -0.87
N GLY A 234 -15.51 -15.12 -1.80
CA GLY A 234 -15.52 -13.66 -1.97
C GLY A 234 -15.89 -12.93 -0.67
N ARG A 235 -16.94 -13.39 0.02
CA ARG A 235 -17.40 -12.83 1.30
C ARG A 235 -16.31 -12.79 2.38
N GLN A 236 -15.57 -13.88 2.56
CA GLN A 236 -14.50 -13.92 3.57
C GLN A 236 -13.40 -12.90 3.27
N SER A 237 -13.03 -12.76 1.99
CA SER A 237 -12.06 -11.76 1.55
C SER A 237 -12.60 -10.33 1.69
N ALA A 238 -13.88 -10.10 1.37
CA ALA A 238 -14.51 -8.79 1.45
C ALA A 238 -14.56 -8.27 2.89
N ILE A 239 -14.97 -9.11 3.84
CA ILE A 239 -15.02 -8.74 5.27
C ILE A 239 -13.63 -8.32 5.76
N GLY A 240 -12.60 -9.12 5.47
CA GLY A 240 -11.22 -8.79 5.86
C GLY A 240 -10.74 -7.47 5.27
N ARG A 241 -11.01 -7.20 4.00
CA ARG A 241 -10.64 -5.94 3.33
C ARG A 241 -11.43 -4.74 3.85
N ILE A 242 -12.73 -4.88 4.12
CA ILE A 242 -13.55 -3.80 4.71
C ILE A 242 -13.01 -3.44 6.09
N SER A 243 -12.75 -4.42 6.95
CA SER A 243 -12.18 -4.18 8.28
C SER A 243 -10.81 -3.51 8.19
N ALA A 244 -9.94 -3.96 7.27
CA ALA A 244 -8.64 -3.35 7.05
C ALA A 244 -8.74 -1.90 6.54
N SER A 245 -9.66 -1.62 5.61
CA SER A 245 -9.90 -0.26 5.09
C SER A 245 -10.43 0.66 6.20
N LEU A 246 -11.45 0.24 6.95
CA LEU A 246 -12.00 1.04 8.04
C LEU A 246 -10.96 1.35 9.12
N TYR A 247 -10.08 0.39 9.42
CA TYR A 247 -8.94 0.62 10.30
C TYR A 247 -7.96 1.64 9.70
N ALA A 248 -7.54 1.43 8.45
CA ALA A 248 -6.54 2.26 7.77
C ALA A 248 -6.97 3.72 7.58
N PHE A 249 -8.28 3.98 7.53
CA PHE A 249 -8.85 5.31 7.36
C PHE A 249 -9.57 5.85 8.61
N SER A 250 -9.47 5.15 9.73
CA SER A 250 -10.13 5.54 10.97
C SER A 250 -9.71 6.93 11.46
N ASP A 251 -8.43 7.28 11.29
CA ASP A 251 -7.89 8.61 11.58
C ASP A 251 -8.54 9.69 10.71
N GLY A 252 -8.68 9.44 9.41
CA GLY A 252 -9.33 10.37 8.48
C GLY A 252 -10.80 10.61 8.81
N ILE A 253 -11.54 9.55 9.20
CA ILE A 253 -12.95 9.66 9.62
C ILE A 253 -13.07 10.55 10.86
N VAL A 254 -12.23 10.29 11.87
CA VAL A 254 -12.24 11.04 13.14
C VAL A 254 -11.84 12.50 12.93
N VAL A 255 -10.74 12.75 12.22
CA VAL A 255 -10.27 14.12 11.92
C VAL A 255 -11.32 14.87 11.11
N GLY A 256 -11.90 14.23 10.10
CA GLY A 256 -12.94 14.85 9.28
C GLY A 256 -14.17 15.25 10.09
N ARG A 257 -14.64 14.35 10.98
CA ARG A 257 -15.82 14.60 11.82
C ARG A 257 -15.60 15.66 12.88
N MET A 258 -14.44 15.66 13.54
CA MET A 258 -14.21 16.46 14.74
C MET A 258 -13.51 17.78 14.45
N LEU A 259 -12.63 17.81 13.46
CA LEU A 259 -11.78 18.97 13.14
C LEU A 259 -12.13 19.62 11.80
N GLY A 260 -13.07 19.05 11.05
CA GLY A 260 -13.56 19.56 9.78
C GLY A 260 -12.65 19.26 8.59
N SER A 261 -13.11 19.64 7.39
CA SER A 261 -12.46 19.32 6.12
C SER A 261 -11.08 19.96 5.96
N SER A 262 -10.91 21.24 6.32
CA SER A 262 -9.61 21.92 6.21
C SER A 262 -8.51 21.22 7.01
N SER A 263 -8.81 20.83 8.25
CA SER A 263 -7.90 20.08 9.12
C SER A 263 -7.58 18.70 8.56
N LEU A 264 -8.58 18.00 8.02
CA LEU A 264 -8.37 16.71 7.36
C LEU A 264 -7.49 16.82 6.12
N GLY A 265 -7.69 17.84 5.30
CA GLY A 265 -6.87 18.07 4.12
C GLY A 265 -5.40 18.28 4.48
N VAL A 266 -5.14 19.09 5.51
CA VAL A 266 -3.79 19.32 6.07
C VAL A 266 -3.18 18.02 6.61
N TYR A 267 -3.94 17.28 7.43
CA TYR A 267 -3.50 16.02 8.01
C TYR A 267 -3.17 14.97 6.94
N ARG A 268 -4.03 14.84 5.93
CA ARG A 268 -3.83 13.86 4.86
C ARG A 268 -2.65 14.20 3.97
N THR A 269 -2.46 15.49 3.68
CA THR A 269 -1.30 15.93 2.89
C THR A 269 0.01 15.60 3.61
N ALA A 270 0.06 15.76 4.94
CA ALA A 270 1.17 15.29 5.76
C ALA A 270 1.34 13.75 5.71
N MET A 271 0.24 13.00 5.83
CA MET A 271 0.27 11.53 5.74
C MET A 271 0.79 11.04 4.38
N ASN A 272 0.34 11.64 3.28
CA ASN A 272 0.77 11.29 1.93
C ASN A 272 2.27 11.54 1.73
N LEU A 273 2.80 12.65 2.27
CA LEU A 273 4.24 12.92 2.21
C LEU A 273 5.05 11.97 3.11
N ALA A 274 4.55 11.64 4.30
CA ALA A 274 5.21 10.71 5.21
C ALA A 274 5.22 9.27 4.66
N SER A 275 4.13 8.81 4.06
CA SER A 275 3.98 7.43 3.61
C SER A 275 4.73 7.15 2.31
N ALA A 276 4.79 8.11 1.38
CA ALA A 276 5.30 7.89 0.03
C ALA A 276 6.73 7.27 0.00
N PRO A 277 7.71 7.75 0.80
CA PRO A 277 9.05 7.16 0.79
C PRO A 277 9.08 5.78 1.45
N ALA A 278 8.40 5.61 2.60
CA ALA A 278 8.37 4.35 3.34
C ALA A 278 7.66 3.23 2.56
N GLU A 279 6.54 3.54 1.89
CA GLU A 279 5.79 2.60 1.06
C GLU A 279 6.58 2.18 -0.18
N LYS A 280 7.38 3.09 -0.76
CA LYS A 280 8.22 2.75 -1.92
C LYS A 280 9.28 1.72 -1.56
N VAL A 281 9.98 1.93 -0.45
CA VAL A 281 10.99 1.01 0.07
C VAL A 281 10.35 -0.33 0.43
N SER A 282 9.22 -0.29 1.16
CA SER A 282 8.48 -1.49 1.58
C SER A 282 8.01 -2.31 0.38
N THR A 283 7.42 -1.68 -0.63
CA THR A 283 6.92 -2.37 -1.83
C THR A 283 8.03 -3.08 -2.60
N LEU A 284 9.21 -2.45 -2.73
CA LEU A 284 10.35 -3.06 -3.41
C LEU A 284 10.84 -4.31 -2.67
N LEU A 285 10.94 -4.23 -1.34
CA LEU A 285 11.41 -5.34 -0.52
C LEU A 285 10.37 -6.47 -0.42
N MET A 286 9.09 -6.12 -0.27
CA MET A 286 8.00 -7.10 -0.15
C MET A 286 7.84 -7.97 -1.39
N ARG A 287 8.08 -7.43 -2.59
CA ARG A 287 8.08 -8.22 -3.84
C ARG A 287 9.09 -9.37 -3.82
N THR A 288 10.22 -9.18 -3.13
CA THR A 288 11.26 -10.21 -2.98
C THR A 288 11.06 -11.09 -1.75
N ALA A 289 10.46 -10.54 -0.69
CA ALA A 289 10.32 -11.22 0.59
C ALA A 289 9.20 -12.28 0.60
N SER A 290 8.06 -12.03 -0.06
CA SER A 290 6.92 -12.96 0.01
C SER A 290 7.22 -14.35 -0.58
N PRO A 291 7.81 -14.49 -1.79
CA PRO A 291 8.19 -15.81 -2.31
C PRO A 291 9.27 -16.51 -1.48
N LEU A 292 10.18 -15.71 -0.90
CA LEU A 292 11.26 -16.20 -0.05
C LEU A 292 10.71 -16.88 1.20
N PHE A 293 9.85 -16.19 1.96
CA PHE A 293 9.25 -16.75 3.18
C PHE A 293 8.31 -17.93 2.90
N ALA A 294 7.65 -17.97 1.74
CA ALA A 294 6.86 -19.13 1.33
C ALA A 294 7.73 -20.38 1.12
N ARG A 295 8.94 -20.22 0.54
CA ARG A 295 9.87 -21.33 0.30
C ARG A 295 10.50 -21.87 1.58
N VAL A 296 10.83 -20.99 2.53
CA VAL A 296 11.49 -21.38 3.78
C VAL A 296 10.52 -21.50 4.96
N GLN A 297 9.21 -21.54 4.70
CA GLN A 297 8.17 -21.51 5.72
C GLN A 297 8.38 -22.55 6.83
N THR A 298 8.88 -23.74 6.48
CA THR A 298 9.12 -24.87 7.40
C THR A 298 10.48 -24.82 8.10
N ASP A 299 11.43 -24.01 7.61
CA ASP A 299 12.76 -23.88 8.19
C ASP A 299 12.85 -22.59 9.02
N HIS A 300 12.61 -22.73 10.32
CA HIS A 300 12.70 -21.61 11.25
C HIS A 300 14.10 -20.97 11.29
N ALA A 301 15.20 -21.70 11.05
CA ALA A 301 16.53 -21.07 11.03
C ALA A 301 16.66 -20.08 9.86
N GLU A 302 16.23 -20.49 8.67
CA GLU A 302 16.26 -19.62 7.49
C GLU A 302 15.24 -18.48 7.59
N VAL A 303 14.04 -18.70 8.15
CA VAL A 303 13.08 -17.60 8.43
C VAL A 303 13.71 -16.53 9.33
N ARG A 304 14.43 -16.92 10.38
CA ARG A 304 15.12 -15.95 11.27
C ARG A 304 16.15 -15.14 10.52
N ARG A 305 16.98 -15.83 9.73
CA ARG A 305 18.05 -15.22 8.95
C ARG A 305 17.50 -14.18 7.97
N TYR A 306 16.48 -14.54 7.18
CA TYR A 306 15.89 -13.62 6.21
C TYR A 306 15.10 -12.50 6.87
N TYR A 307 14.39 -12.76 7.98
CA TYR A 307 13.70 -11.72 8.72
C TYR A 307 14.67 -10.66 9.27
N LEU A 308 15.75 -11.09 9.95
CA LEU A 308 16.77 -10.17 10.48
C LEU A 308 17.46 -9.39 9.35
N MET A 309 17.80 -10.05 8.25
CA MET A 309 18.40 -9.41 7.09
C MET A 309 17.49 -8.32 6.49
N LEU A 310 16.21 -8.65 6.23
CA LEU A 310 15.25 -7.71 5.67
C LEU A 310 14.96 -6.57 6.65
N LEU A 311 14.86 -6.87 7.94
CA LEU A 311 14.70 -5.87 8.99
C LEU A 311 15.90 -4.93 9.06
N GLU A 312 17.12 -5.42 8.88
CA GLU A 312 18.32 -4.59 8.84
C GLU A 312 18.29 -3.64 7.66
N ILE A 313 18.01 -4.15 6.46
CA ILE A 313 17.93 -3.36 5.23
C ILE A 313 16.84 -2.29 5.36
N LEU A 314 15.65 -2.66 5.86
CA LEU A 314 14.56 -1.71 6.10
C LEU A 314 14.98 -0.65 7.12
N SER A 315 15.61 -1.03 8.22
CA SER A 315 16.01 -0.08 9.26
C SER A 315 17.07 0.89 8.74
N LEU A 316 18.08 0.38 8.01
CA LEU A 316 19.17 1.19 7.43
C LEU A 316 18.69 2.19 6.37
N ILE A 317 17.51 1.98 5.76
CA ILE A 317 16.97 2.88 4.74
C ILE A 317 15.86 3.77 5.31
N VAL A 318 14.88 3.18 5.99
CA VAL A 318 13.65 3.88 6.40
C VAL A 318 13.90 4.77 7.62
N MET A 319 14.72 4.34 8.59
CA MET A 319 15.00 5.16 9.78
C MET A 319 15.65 6.50 9.44
N PRO A 320 16.77 6.58 8.69
CA PRO A 320 17.37 7.86 8.34
C PRO A 320 16.46 8.69 7.42
N LEU A 321 15.73 8.06 6.52
CA LEU A 321 14.82 8.76 5.61
C LEU A 321 13.69 9.47 6.37
N MET A 322 13.07 8.77 7.34
CA MET A 322 12.00 9.33 8.15
C MET A 322 12.51 10.28 9.25
N GLY A 323 13.68 9.98 9.86
CA GLY A 323 14.34 10.88 10.81
C GLY A 323 14.73 12.19 10.15
N GLY A 324 15.32 12.13 8.95
CA GLY A 324 15.64 13.29 8.13
C GLY A 324 14.39 14.09 7.77
N LEU A 325 13.33 13.42 7.30
CA LEU A 325 12.03 14.06 6.98
C LEU A 325 11.44 14.78 8.20
N CYS A 326 11.58 14.24 9.41
CA CYS A 326 11.17 14.89 10.64
C CYS A 326 11.95 16.19 10.92
N MET A 327 13.26 16.18 10.69
CA MET A 327 14.13 17.35 10.86
C MET A 327 13.85 18.44 9.82
N VAL A 328 13.63 18.07 8.56
CA VAL A 328 13.38 19.03 7.48
C VAL A 328 11.90 19.35 7.27
N ALA A 329 11.01 18.91 8.15
CA ALA A 329 9.56 18.98 7.95
C ALA A 329 9.05 20.41 7.62
N ASP A 330 9.54 21.44 8.31
CA ASP A 330 9.16 22.84 8.07
C ASP A 330 9.49 23.27 6.63
N SER A 331 10.74 23.03 6.22
CA SER A 331 11.24 23.38 4.89
C SER A 331 10.60 22.51 3.80
N ALA A 332 10.40 21.22 4.07
CA ALA A 332 9.77 20.29 3.14
C ALA A 332 8.32 20.69 2.84
N VAL A 333 7.51 20.96 3.87
CA VAL A 333 6.12 21.42 3.69
C VAL A 333 6.08 22.74 2.92
N LEU A 334 6.94 23.70 3.28
CA LEU A 334 6.99 25.01 2.65
C LEU A 334 7.40 24.94 1.17
N VAL A 335 8.38 24.10 0.82
CA VAL A 335 8.89 23.96 -0.55
C VAL A 335 7.94 23.14 -1.43
N ILE A 336 7.44 22.03 -0.90
CA ILE A 336 6.63 21.06 -1.66
C ILE A 336 5.20 21.59 -1.82
N PHE A 337 4.57 21.98 -0.71
CA PHE A 337 3.15 22.35 -0.69
C PHE A 337 2.92 23.86 -0.67
N GLY A 338 3.85 24.63 -0.12
CA GLY A 338 3.74 26.08 -0.03
C GLY A 338 3.31 26.59 1.35
N PRO A 339 3.31 27.92 1.56
CA PRO A 339 3.08 28.55 2.86
C PRO A 339 1.66 28.31 3.40
N ASN A 340 0.70 28.08 2.50
CA ASN A 340 -0.65 27.74 2.91
C ASN A 340 -0.70 26.45 3.72
N TRP A 341 0.22 25.50 3.52
CA TRP A 341 0.16 24.16 4.10
C TRP A 341 0.98 23.96 5.38
N THR A 342 1.53 25.02 5.97
CA THR A 342 2.40 24.98 7.16
C THR A 342 1.82 24.22 8.36
N GLY A 343 0.48 24.18 8.50
CA GLY A 343 -0.20 23.35 9.50
C GLY A 343 0.04 21.83 9.37
N ALA A 344 0.56 21.37 8.22
CA ALA A 344 0.91 19.97 7.97
C ALA A 344 2.21 19.55 8.66
N THR A 345 3.03 20.52 9.09
CA THR A 345 4.35 20.24 9.65
C THR A 345 4.29 19.44 10.95
N GLY A 346 3.44 19.84 11.88
CA GLY A 346 3.24 19.13 13.16
C GLY A 346 2.85 17.66 12.94
N PRO A 347 1.77 17.38 12.17
CA PRO A 347 1.41 16.03 11.79
C PRO A 347 2.52 15.28 11.06
N LEU A 348 3.22 15.92 10.12
CA LEU A 348 4.29 15.30 9.32
C LEU A 348 5.42 14.73 10.19
N ARG A 349 5.85 15.47 11.21
CA ARG A 349 6.91 15.02 12.14
C ARG A 349 6.53 13.74 12.88
N TRP A 350 5.33 13.69 13.45
CA TRP A 350 4.85 12.52 14.17
C TRP A 350 4.56 11.34 13.24
N LEU A 351 3.99 11.60 12.06
CA LEU A 351 3.74 10.57 11.07
C LEU A 351 5.05 9.97 10.51
N ALA A 352 6.09 10.77 10.32
CA ALA A 352 7.41 10.26 9.93
C ALA A 352 7.96 9.26 10.97
N ILE A 353 7.87 9.59 12.27
CA ILE A 353 8.26 8.68 13.36
C ILE A 353 7.40 7.41 13.32
N PHE A 354 6.09 7.55 13.15
CA PHE A 354 5.17 6.42 13.02
C PHE A 354 5.54 5.49 11.85
N MET A 355 5.95 6.03 10.70
CA MET A 355 6.31 5.24 9.51
C MET A 355 7.51 4.31 9.76
N ILE A 356 8.44 4.69 10.65
CA ILE A 356 9.54 3.82 11.08
C ILE A 356 8.98 2.54 11.73
N ILE A 357 8.06 2.71 12.69
CA ILE A 357 7.48 1.60 13.46
C ILE A 357 6.54 0.77 12.58
N ARG A 358 5.72 1.43 11.75
CA ARG A 358 4.80 0.79 10.81
C ARG A 358 5.51 -0.15 9.86
N THR A 359 6.69 0.24 9.35
CA THR A 359 7.48 -0.59 8.43
C THR A 359 7.92 -1.91 9.08
N VAL A 360 8.32 -1.88 10.35
CA VAL A 360 8.66 -3.09 11.13
C VAL A 360 7.42 -3.97 11.31
N GLY A 361 6.27 -3.35 11.60
CA GLY A 361 4.97 -4.03 11.68
C GLY A 361 4.63 -4.76 10.38
N THR A 362 4.70 -4.07 9.24
CA THR A 362 4.36 -4.65 7.92
C THR A 362 5.25 -5.85 7.57
N LEU A 363 6.58 -5.77 7.80
CA LEU A 363 7.45 -6.93 7.59
C LEU A 363 7.07 -8.10 8.51
N THR A 364 6.78 -7.81 9.78
CA THR A 364 6.42 -8.82 10.79
C THR A 364 5.09 -9.51 10.44
N GLU A 365 4.08 -8.74 10.03
CA GLU A 365 2.79 -9.28 9.56
C GLU A 365 2.96 -10.22 8.37
N GLN A 366 3.83 -9.86 7.42
CA GLN A 366 4.10 -10.72 6.26
C GLN A 366 4.68 -12.07 6.66
N VAL A 367 5.65 -12.09 7.59
CA VAL A 367 6.21 -13.36 8.09
C VAL A 367 5.15 -14.14 8.86
N LEU A 368 4.39 -13.51 9.75
CA LEU A 368 3.32 -14.19 10.49
C LEU A 368 2.27 -14.81 9.56
N ASN A 369 1.89 -14.10 8.50
CA ASN A 369 0.95 -14.61 7.51
C ASN A 369 1.54 -15.81 6.75
N SER A 370 2.82 -15.77 6.39
CA SER A 370 3.52 -16.93 5.80
C SER A 370 3.56 -18.12 6.76
N GLN A 371 3.61 -17.89 8.07
CA GLN A 371 3.61 -18.91 9.12
C GLN A 371 2.21 -19.42 9.49
N ARG A 372 1.18 -19.15 8.67
CA ARG A 372 -0.24 -19.52 8.90
C ARG A 372 -0.86 -18.91 10.17
N LEU A 373 -0.29 -17.81 10.68
CA LEU A 373 -0.79 -17.10 11.86
C LEU A 373 -1.72 -15.93 11.51
N MET A 374 -2.38 -15.99 10.34
CA MET A 374 -3.30 -14.95 9.85
C MET A 374 -4.43 -14.66 10.85
N SER A 375 -4.89 -15.66 11.60
CA SER A 375 -5.92 -15.48 12.65
C SER A 375 -5.44 -14.63 13.83
N PHE A 376 -4.14 -14.58 14.10
CA PHE A 376 -3.56 -13.69 15.10
C PHE A 376 -3.48 -12.26 14.57
N THR A 377 -2.98 -12.08 13.34
CA THR A 377 -2.96 -10.78 12.67
C THR A 377 -4.36 -10.17 12.59
N MET A 378 -5.37 -10.96 12.20
CA MET A 378 -6.77 -10.54 12.15
C MET A 378 -7.31 -10.10 13.51
N ARG A 379 -7.03 -10.85 14.59
CA ARG A 379 -7.43 -10.47 15.96
C ARG A 379 -6.76 -9.18 16.41
N MET A 380 -5.49 -8.96 16.07
CA MET A 380 -4.81 -7.70 16.34
C MET A 380 -5.41 -6.54 15.55
N SER A 381 -5.77 -6.74 14.27
CA SER A 381 -6.47 -5.72 13.49
C SER A 381 -7.83 -5.36 14.10
N LEU A 382 -8.59 -6.35 14.59
CA LEU A 382 -9.85 -6.10 15.30
C LEU A 382 -9.62 -5.34 16.62
N PHE A 383 -8.61 -5.71 17.40
CA PHE A 383 -8.24 -4.97 18.62
C PHE A 383 -7.88 -3.50 18.30
N ASN A 384 -7.04 -3.29 17.28
CA ASN A 384 -6.63 -1.97 16.85
C ASN A 384 -7.80 -1.15 16.28
N PHE A 385 -8.78 -1.80 15.65
CA PHE A 385 -9.99 -1.16 15.13
C PHE A 385 -10.84 -0.52 16.24
N PHE A 386 -10.87 -1.09 17.45
CA PHE A 386 -11.57 -0.46 18.58
C PHE A 386 -10.69 0.55 19.32
N LEU A 387 -9.40 0.25 19.48
CA LEU A 387 -8.47 1.08 20.23
C LEU A 387 -8.16 2.42 19.53
N MET A 388 -7.86 2.38 18.23
CA MET A 388 -7.34 3.55 17.51
C MET A 388 -8.35 4.68 17.34
N PRO A 389 -9.62 4.45 16.92
CA PRO A 389 -10.57 5.54 16.77
C PRO A 389 -10.85 6.28 18.09
N ALA A 390 -10.89 5.57 19.22
CA ALA A 390 -11.06 6.18 20.54
C ALA A 390 -9.85 7.05 20.92
N ALA A 391 -8.63 6.57 20.64
CA ALA A 391 -7.42 7.34 20.85
C ALA A 391 -7.33 8.55 19.92
N PHE A 392 -7.75 8.44 18.67
CA PHE A 392 -7.79 9.58 17.74
C PHE A 392 -8.84 10.59 18.15
N ALA A 393 -10.02 10.15 18.60
CA ALA A 393 -11.08 11.06 19.01
C ALA A 393 -10.64 11.89 20.22
N THR A 394 -10.03 11.24 21.21
CA THR A 394 -9.44 11.95 22.36
C THR A 394 -8.29 12.85 21.93
N ALA A 395 -7.31 12.36 21.16
CA ALA A 395 -6.18 13.19 20.75
C ALA A 395 -6.59 14.41 19.89
N ALA A 396 -7.64 14.27 19.07
CA ALA A 396 -8.19 15.35 18.25
C ALA A 396 -8.73 16.49 19.11
N THR A 397 -9.41 16.22 20.23
CA THR A 397 -9.99 17.28 21.08
C THR A 397 -8.92 18.14 21.77
N TRP A 398 -7.79 17.54 22.16
CA TRP A 398 -6.77 18.23 22.96
C TRP A 398 -5.68 18.89 22.11
N PHE A 399 -5.27 18.25 21.02
CA PHE A 399 -4.06 18.63 20.26
C PHE A 399 -4.29 18.72 18.74
N GLY A 400 -5.56 18.69 18.30
CA GLY A 400 -5.93 18.79 16.89
C GLY A 400 -5.30 17.70 16.01
N THR A 401 -4.93 18.05 14.79
CA THR A 401 -4.34 17.12 13.80
C THR A 401 -2.98 16.58 14.23
N THR A 402 -2.17 17.40 14.92
CA THR A 402 -0.88 16.99 15.48
C THR A 402 -1.07 15.95 16.58
N GLY A 403 -2.12 16.09 17.40
CA GLY A 403 -2.53 15.10 18.39
C GLY A 403 -2.82 13.73 17.78
N VAL A 404 -3.64 13.70 16.74
CA VAL A 404 -3.98 12.45 16.03
C VAL A 404 -2.73 11.78 15.46
N ALA A 405 -1.83 12.56 14.86
CA ALA A 405 -0.55 12.04 14.37
C ALA A 405 0.35 11.51 15.51
N ALA A 406 0.40 12.21 16.65
CA ALA A 406 1.14 11.76 17.81
C ALA A 406 0.55 10.49 18.42
N ALA A 407 -0.78 10.32 18.40
CA ALA A 407 -1.45 9.10 18.88
C ALA A 407 -1.03 7.87 18.07
N TRP A 408 -0.87 8.01 16.75
CA TRP A 408 -0.29 6.94 15.92
C TRP A 408 1.09 6.52 16.41
N ALA A 409 2.01 7.47 16.62
CA ALA A 409 3.37 7.18 17.09
C ALA A 409 3.40 6.63 18.52
N ALA A 410 2.58 7.18 19.42
CA ALA A 410 2.52 6.80 20.83
C ALA A 410 1.94 5.39 21.02
N LEU A 411 0.94 5.01 20.22
CA LEU A 411 0.31 3.69 20.30
C LEU A 411 0.93 2.64 19.37
N ALA A 412 1.83 3.04 18.46
CA ALA A 412 2.51 2.10 17.56
C ALA A 412 3.25 0.95 18.29
N PRO A 413 3.89 1.15 19.45
CA PRO A 413 4.43 0.04 20.22
C PRO A 413 3.35 -0.95 20.65
N LEU A 414 2.16 -0.49 21.03
CA LEU A 414 1.06 -1.36 21.44
C LEU A 414 0.48 -2.15 20.25
N THR A 415 0.49 -1.59 19.04
CA THR A 415 0.01 -2.30 17.84
C THR A 415 1.04 -3.28 17.28
N VAL A 416 2.32 -2.91 17.28
CA VAL A 416 3.40 -3.68 16.64
C VAL A 416 4.08 -4.67 17.58
N ALA A 417 4.28 -4.34 18.86
CA ALA A 417 5.00 -5.21 19.79
C ALA A 417 4.34 -6.60 19.95
N PRO A 418 3.01 -6.76 20.02
CA PRO A 418 2.39 -8.09 20.09
C PRO A 418 2.70 -8.95 18.86
N LEU A 419 2.77 -8.34 17.67
CA LEU A 419 3.14 -9.02 16.43
C LEU A 419 4.60 -9.48 16.48
N VAL A 420 5.50 -8.58 16.90
CA VAL A 420 6.94 -8.90 17.02
C VAL A 420 7.15 -9.99 18.06
N VAL A 421 6.57 -9.87 19.26
CA VAL A 421 6.69 -10.88 20.33
C VAL A 421 6.15 -12.23 19.88
N LYS A 422 5.01 -12.26 19.16
CA LYS A 422 4.46 -13.51 18.63
C LYS A 422 5.42 -14.14 17.63
N LEU A 423 5.99 -13.35 16.71
CA LEU A 423 6.95 -13.83 15.74
C LEU A 423 8.22 -14.37 16.44
N LEU A 424 8.77 -13.62 17.40
CA LEU A 424 9.95 -14.02 18.17
C LEU A 424 9.76 -15.39 18.82
N ARG A 425 8.60 -15.62 19.44
CA ARG A 425 8.26 -16.91 20.06
C ARG A 425 8.06 -18.02 19.04
N THR A 426 7.43 -17.74 17.90
CA THR A 426 7.16 -18.76 16.87
C THR A 426 8.43 -19.25 16.19
N VAL A 427 9.37 -18.34 15.90
CA VAL A 427 10.59 -18.70 15.14
C VAL A 427 11.80 -18.91 16.06
N GLY A 428 11.67 -18.67 17.36
CA GLY A 428 12.77 -18.80 18.32
C GLY A 428 13.86 -17.74 18.12
N LEU A 429 13.46 -16.49 17.92
CA LEU A 429 14.35 -15.32 17.87
C LEU A 429 14.43 -14.65 19.24
N SER A 430 15.61 -14.18 19.61
CA SER A 430 15.79 -13.34 20.80
C SER A 430 15.53 -11.87 20.47
N VAL A 431 15.03 -11.12 21.47
CA VAL A 431 14.89 -9.65 21.37
C VAL A 431 16.26 -9.01 21.10
N GLY A 432 17.32 -9.54 21.70
CA GLY A 432 18.70 -9.08 21.47
C GLY A 432 19.15 -9.17 20.01
N ALA A 433 18.72 -10.20 19.27
CA ALA A 433 19.05 -10.32 17.84
C ALA A 433 18.35 -9.23 17.00
N VAL A 434 17.08 -8.92 17.32
CA VAL A 434 16.34 -7.84 16.67
C VAL A 434 16.96 -6.47 17.00
N LEU A 435 17.24 -6.22 18.28
CA LEU A 435 17.88 -4.98 18.71
C LEU A 435 19.28 -4.83 18.09
N GLY A 436 20.07 -5.91 17.99
CA GLY A 436 21.40 -5.88 17.36
C GLY A 436 21.41 -5.53 15.88
N VAL A 437 20.26 -5.61 15.22
CA VAL A 437 20.04 -5.21 13.83
C VAL A 437 19.48 -3.79 13.72
N VAL A 438 18.57 -3.41 14.62
CA VAL A 438 17.89 -2.11 14.60
C VAL A 438 18.75 -0.99 15.19
N VAL A 439 19.49 -1.27 16.27
CA VAL A 439 20.27 -0.29 17.03
C VAL A 439 21.32 0.43 16.17
N PRO A 440 22.09 -0.22 15.28
CA PRO A 440 23.01 0.49 14.38
C PRO A 440 22.34 1.57 13.53
N ALA A 441 21.20 1.24 12.92
CA ALA A 441 20.44 2.16 12.08
C ALA A 441 19.83 3.29 12.92
N LEU A 442 19.29 2.97 14.10
CA LEU A 442 18.75 3.94 15.04
C LEU A 442 19.84 4.91 15.52
N PHE A 443 21.01 4.39 15.92
CA PHE A 443 22.15 5.19 16.34
C PHE A 443 22.60 6.14 15.23
N GLY A 444 22.81 5.64 14.01
CA GLY A 444 23.18 6.49 12.88
C GLY A 444 22.12 7.56 12.58
N THR A 445 20.84 7.22 12.71
CA THR A 445 19.73 8.17 12.53
C THR A 445 19.72 9.24 13.61
N VAL A 446 19.91 8.88 14.88
CA VAL A 446 19.96 9.83 16.00
C VAL A 446 21.15 10.77 15.85
N VAL A 447 22.34 10.26 15.49
CA VAL A 447 23.52 11.11 15.26
C VAL A 447 23.28 12.04 14.07
N MET A 448 22.71 11.56 12.97
CA MET A 448 22.33 12.38 11.84
C MET A 448 21.35 13.50 12.24
N CYS A 449 20.27 13.17 12.95
CA CYS A 449 19.30 14.16 13.43
C CYS A 449 19.95 15.19 14.37
N GLY A 450 20.82 14.75 15.28
CA GLY A 450 21.58 15.63 16.16
C GLY A 450 22.54 16.54 15.39
N ALA A 451 23.17 16.05 14.34
CA ALA A 451 24.03 16.85 13.47
C ALA A 451 23.23 17.90 12.69
N ILE A 452 22.07 17.54 12.11
CA ILE A 452 21.17 18.49 11.44
C ILE A 452 20.67 19.55 12.42
N PHE A 453 20.31 19.14 13.65
CA PHE A 453 19.88 20.08 14.70
C PHE A 453 21.01 21.05 15.07
N GLY A 454 22.23 20.53 15.28
CA GLY A 454 23.42 21.35 15.54
C GLY A 454 23.71 22.33 14.40
N LEU A 455 23.70 21.87 13.15
CA LEU A 455 23.86 22.71 11.97
C LEU A 455 22.84 23.85 11.95
N ASN A 456 21.56 23.53 12.16
CA ASN A 456 20.49 24.51 12.21
C ASN A 456 20.65 25.52 13.35
N HIS A 457 21.13 25.09 14.52
CA HIS A 457 21.39 25.99 15.65
C HIS A 457 22.54 26.98 15.39
N TYR A 458 23.63 26.52 14.76
CA TYR A 458 24.74 27.41 14.39
C TYR A 458 24.38 28.34 13.23
N MET A 459 23.61 27.85 12.24
CA MET A 459 23.27 28.62 11.03
C MET A 459 22.18 29.68 11.23
N THR A 460 21.37 29.62 12.30
CA THR A 460 20.30 30.61 12.55
C THR A 460 20.79 32.04 12.77
N GLY A 461 22.08 32.27 13.03
CA GLY A 461 22.66 33.61 13.22
C GLY A 461 23.12 34.32 11.94
N GLU A 462 23.45 33.60 10.87
CA GLU A 462 24.18 34.16 9.70
C GLU A 462 23.45 34.03 8.35
N TRP A 463 22.34 33.28 8.27
CA TRP A 463 21.57 33.09 7.03
C TRP A 463 20.08 33.52 7.13
N PRO A 464 19.76 34.82 7.22
CA PRO A 464 18.37 35.28 7.20
C PRO A 464 17.70 35.27 5.81
N MET A 465 18.42 34.89 4.74
CA MET A 465 18.00 35.10 3.33
C MET A 465 18.04 33.85 2.44
N ALA A 466 18.41 32.67 2.97
CA ALA A 466 18.44 31.45 2.16
C ALA A 466 16.99 30.99 1.87
N ALA A 467 16.62 30.97 0.59
CA ALA A 467 15.31 30.49 0.16
C ALA A 467 15.02 29.09 0.75
N PRO A 468 13.77 28.75 1.13
CA PRO A 468 13.44 27.50 1.81
C PRO A 468 13.97 26.21 1.15
N TRP A 469 14.13 26.23 -0.18
CA TRP A 469 14.70 25.13 -0.95
C TRP A 469 16.21 24.94 -0.70
N VAL A 470 16.95 26.02 -0.44
CA VAL A 470 18.38 25.96 -0.08
C VAL A 470 18.52 25.25 1.26
N ARG A 471 17.75 25.67 2.28
CA ARG A 471 17.76 25.03 3.60
C ARG A 471 17.41 23.56 3.52
N LEU A 472 16.34 23.22 2.79
CA LEU A 472 15.95 21.82 2.55
C LEU A 472 17.09 21.02 1.90
N THR A 473 17.75 21.58 0.89
CA THR A 473 18.84 20.92 0.16
C THR A 473 20.06 20.73 1.06
N VAL A 474 20.46 21.76 1.81
CA VAL A 474 21.60 21.72 2.72
C VAL A 474 21.36 20.69 3.84
N ASP A 475 20.22 20.75 4.53
CA ASP A 475 19.90 19.81 5.61
C ASP A 475 19.83 18.36 5.10
N THR A 476 19.25 18.15 3.91
CA THR A 476 19.12 16.82 3.31
C THR A 476 20.48 16.26 2.89
N VAL A 477 21.31 17.04 2.20
CA VAL A 477 22.65 16.62 1.74
C VAL A 477 23.56 16.40 2.95
N PHE A 478 23.56 17.34 3.90
CA PHE A 478 24.37 17.22 5.11
C PHE A 478 23.97 15.99 5.94
N GLY A 479 22.67 15.79 6.17
CA GLY A 479 22.16 14.59 6.85
C GLY A 479 22.57 13.30 6.13
N ALA A 480 22.40 13.24 4.80
CA ALA A 480 22.79 12.09 4.00
C ALA A 480 24.30 11.80 4.12
N VAL A 481 25.15 12.83 4.04
CA VAL A 481 26.61 12.68 4.17
C VAL A 481 26.99 12.19 5.57
N VAL A 482 26.42 12.76 6.64
CA VAL A 482 26.68 12.33 8.02
C VAL A 482 26.26 10.88 8.21
N TYR A 483 25.05 10.51 7.80
CA TYR A 483 24.54 9.16 7.95
C TYR A 483 25.36 8.13 7.16
N VAL A 484 25.63 8.40 5.88
CA VAL A 484 26.40 7.49 5.01
C VAL A 484 27.82 7.35 5.52
N SER A 485 28.48 8.44 5.90
CA SER A 485 29.87 8.39 6.42
C SER A 485 29.95 7.59 7.71
N LEU A 486 29.01 7.81 8.64
CA LEU A 486 28.97 7.07 9.91
C LEU A 486 28.64 5.60 9.71
N THR A 487 27.71 5.29 8.81
CA THR A 487 27.31 3.90 8.54
C THR A 487 28.41 3.14 7.79
N LEU A 488 29.11 3.78 6.85
CA LEU A 488 30.28 3.17 6.19
C LEU A 488 31.46 3.01 7.15
N GLY A 489 31.70 3.99 8.03
CA GLY A 489 32.82 3.97 8.99
C GLY A 489 32.64 2.95 10.12
N LEU A 490 31.46 2.89 10.74
CA LEU A 490 31.20 2.02 11.90
C LEU A 490 30.58 0.67 11.50
N PHE A 491 29.88 0.61 10.37
CA PHE A 491 29.09 -0.57 9.96
C PHE A 491 29.38 -1.02 8.52
N GLY A 492 30.54 -0.65 7.96
CA GLY A 492 30.93 -0.98 6.57
C GLY A 492 30.85 -2.48 6.26
N ASP A 493 31.24 -3.34 7.20
CA ASP A 493 31.18 -4.80 7.04
C ASP A 493 29.74 -5.32 6.83
N ARG A 494 28.76 -4.70 7.50
CA ARG A 494 27.33 -5.03 7.35
C ARG A 494 26.86 -4.68 5.95
N ILE A 495 27.16 -3.48 5.47
CA ILE A 495 26.80 -3.03 4.12
C ILE A 495 27.41 -3.95 3.06
N GLN A 496 28.69 -4.31 3.19
CA GLN A 496 29.36 -5.20 2.23
C GLN A 496 28.76 -6.60 2.19
N ARG A 497 28.27 -7.13 3.32
CA ARG A 497 27.51 -8.39 3.34
C ARG A 497 26.22 -8.28 2.52
N TYR A 498 25.51 -7.16 2.62
CA TYR A 498 24.26 -6.94 1.88
C TYR A 498 24.48 -6.73 0.39
N VAL A 499 25.50 -5.96 0.01
CA VAL A 499 25.88 -5.80 -1.41
C VAL A 499 26.24 -7.16 -2.03
N ARG A 500 26.96 -8.02 -1.29
CA ARG A 500 27.27 -9.38 -1.75
C ARG A 500 26.02 -10.25 -1.87
N PHE A 501 25.10 -10.19 -0.91
CA PHE A 501 23.83 -10.91 -0.96
C PHE A 501 22.95 -10.49 -2.14
N LEU A 502 22.80 -9.19 -2.39
CA LEU A 502 22.05 -8.68 -3.55
C LEU A 502 22.68 -9.12 -4.87
N LYS A 503 24.02 -9.20 -4.94
CA LYS A 503 24.74 -9.74 -6.10
C LYS A 503 24.48 -11.25 -6.28
N SER A 504 24.49 -12.04 -5.21
CA SER A 504 24.22 -13.48 -5.30
C SER A 504 22.79 -13.82 -5.73
N MET A 505 21.81 -12.97 -5.41
CA MET A 505 20.44 -13.14 -5.90
C MET A 505 20.25 -12.76 -7.37
N LYS A 506 21.12 -11.93 -7.96
CA LYS A 506 21.09 -11.63 -9.40
C LYS A 506 21.71 -12.74 -10.26
N SER A 507 22.51 -13.61 -9.65
CA SER A 507 23.19 -14.74 -10.30
C SER A 507 22.48 -16.09 -10.14
N ALA A 508 21.38 -16.13 -9.37
CA ALA A 508 20.52 -17.30 -9.16
C ALA A 508 19.18 -17.07 -9.85
#